data_AF-A0A6N9UYD3-F1
#
_entry.id   AF-A0A6N9UYD3-F1
#
_cell.length_a   1.000
_cell.length_b   1.000
_cell.length_c   1.000
_cell.angle_alpha   90.00
_cell.angle_beta   90.00
_cell.angle_gamma   90.00
#
_symmetry.space_group_name_H-M   'P 1'
#
loop_
_entity.id
_entity.type
_entity.pdbx_description
1 polymer ?
#
loop_
_entity_poly.entity_id
_entity_poly.type
_entity_poly.pdbx_seq_one_letter_code
_entity_poly.pdbx_strand_id
1 'polypeptide(L)'
;TRALYASLASAAGRDTAELARAVAAWRQGGPQGLDVLEEPWDPPAGRFDRARPLLLAADLPAFRPWRNHLTHPRGHVQLRLGRSGLWYAYESEPGREDWWPRGTPDLDPVGALTGLGTRVDL
;
A
#
# COMPACT_ATOMS: atom_id res chain seq x y z
N THR A 1 -19.78 -12.54 -14.19
CA THR A 1 -20.36 -11.48 -13.34
C THR A 1 -20.43 -11.79 -11.84
N ARG A 2 -20.63 -13.00 -11.32
CA ARG A 2 -20.24 -13.31 -9.91
C ARG A 2 -19.64 -14.71 -9.80
N ALA A 3 -20.25 -15.67 -10.50
CA ALA A 3 -19.72 -17.01 -10.67
C ALA A 3 -18.33 -17.04 -11.34
N LEU A 4 -18.11 -16.27 -12.42
CA LEU A 4 -16.79 -16.14 -13.06
C LEU A 4 -15.72 -15.63 -12.08
N TYR A 5 -16.08 -14.67 -11.24
CA TYR A 5 -15.16 -14.06 -10.29
C TYR A 5 -14.78 -15.03 -9.17
N ALA A 6 -15.76 -15.78 -8.65
CA ALA A 6 -15.53 -16.85 -7.69
C ALA A 6 -14.70 -18.01 -8.28
N SER A 7 -14.97 -18.38 -9.54
CA SER A 7 -14.20 -19.38 -10.26
C SER A 7 -12.75 -18.95 -10.48
N LEU A 8 -12.52 -17.69 -10.85
CA LEU A 8 -11.18 -17.14 -11.00
C LEU A 8 -10.43 -17.09 -9.66
N ALA A 9 -11.09 -16.67 -8.60
CA ALA A 9 -10.50 -16.64 -7.25
C ALA A 9 -10.04 -18.04 -6.85
N SER A 10 -10.94 -19.03 -6.96
CA SER A 10 -10.64 -20.43 -6.66
C SER A 10 -9.51 -20.99 -7.53
N ALA A 11 -9.52 -20.73 -8.84
CA ALA A 11 -8.47 -21.18 -9.75
C ALA A 11 -7.10 -20.54 -9.43
N ALA A 12 -7.10 -19.33 -8.86
CA ALA A 12 -5.91 -18.63 -8.43
C ALA A 12 -5.49 -18.96 -6.99
N GLY A 13 -6.17 -19.91 -6.32
CA GLY A 13 -5.89 -20.28 -4.93
C GLY A 13 -6.22 -19.18 -3.91
N ARG A 14 -7.07 -18.23 -4.27
CA ARG A 14 -7.45 -17.05 -3.47
C ARG A 14 -8.93 -17.08 -3.12
N ASP A 15 -9.32 -16.40 -2.04
CA ASP A 15 -10.71 -16.02 -1.84
C ASP A 15 -11.09 -14.81 -2.74
N THR A 16 -12.38 -14.50 -2.82
CA THR A 16 -12.86 -13.40 -3.66
C THR A 16 -12.42 -12.01 -3.18
N ALA A 17 -12.20 -11.81 -1.88
CA ALA A 17 -11.72 -10.54 -1.34
C ALA A 17 -10.22 -10.35 -1.64
N GLU A 18 -9.42 -11.40 -1.51
CA GLU A 18 -8.02 -11.45 -1.92
C GLU A 18 -7.86 -11.17 -3.41
N LEU A 19 -8.66 -11.81 -4.26
CA LEU A 19 -8.67 -11.51 -5.70
C LEU A 19 -9.05 -10.05 -5.96
N ALA A 20 -10.02 -9.49 -5.23
CA ALA A 20 -10.42 -8.09 -5.39
C ALA A 20 -9.31 -7.13 -4.99
N ARG A 21 -8.57 -7.44 -3.93
CA ARG A 21 -7.41 -6.66 -3.49
C ARG A 21 -6.28 -6.75 -4.51
N ALA A 22 -5.99 -7.93 -5.05
CA ALA A 22 -5.01 -8.14 -6.11
C ALA A 22 -5.36 -7.35 -7.39
N VAL A 23 -6.62 -7.40 -7.83
CA VAL A 23 -7.11 -6.62 -8.98
C VAL A 23 -7.01 -5.11 -8.70
N ALA A 24 -7.35 -4.66 -7.48
CA ALA A 24 -7.20 -3.25 -7.10
C ALA A 24 -5.72 -2.81 -7.15
N ALA A 25 -4.80 -3.64 -6.68
CA ALA A 25 -3.36 -3.36 -6.70
C ALA A 25 -2.83 -3.29 -8.13
N TRP A 26 -3.25 -4.23 -8.97
CA TRP A 26 -2.96 -4.21 -10.40
C TRP A 26 -3.50 -2.96 -11.09
N ARG A 27 -4.70 -2.50 -10.74
CA ARG A 27 -5.26 -1.25 -11.28
C ARG A 27 -4.48 -0.02 -10.82
N GLN A 28 -3.94 -0.04 -9.61
CA GLN A 28 -3.18 1.07 -9.04
C GLN A 28 -1.81 1.24 -9.72
N GLY A 29 -1.11 0.14 -10.04
CA GLY A 29 0.25 0.22 -10.59
C GLY A 29 0.72 -0.97 -11.40
N GLY A 30 -0.20 -1.69 -12.04
CA GLY A 30 0.09 -2.83 -12.90
C GLY A 30 0.76 -3.99 -12.15
N PRO A 31 1.65 -4.75 -12.82
CA PRO A 31 2.41 -5.84 -12.19
C PRO A 31 3.15 -5.39 -10.92
N GLN A 32 3.79 -4.21 -10.95
CA GLN A 32 4.53 -3.70 -9.80
C GLN A 32 3.62 -3.40 -8.61
N GLY A 33 2.40 -2.91 -8.85
CA GLY A 33 1.42 -2.71 -7.79
C GLY A 33 0.98 -4.04 -7.15
N LEU A 34 0.84 -5.09 -7.96
CA LEU A 34 0.57 -6.43 -7.46
C LEU A 34 1.74 -6.99 -6.64
N ASP A 35 2.97 -6.87 -7.13
CA ASP A 35 4.17 -7.31 -6.40
C ASP A 35 4.27 -6.63 -5.02
N VAL A 36 3.94 -5.33 -4.93
CA VAL A 36 3.94 -4.58 -3.67
C VAL A 36 2.86 -5.04 -2.68
N LEU A 37 1.73 -5.53 -3.19
CA LEU A 37 0.72 -6.13 -2.35
C LEU A 37 1.20 -7.48 -1.77
N GLU A 38 1.83 -8.31 -2.60
CA GLU A 38 2.06 -9.74 -2.32
C GLU A 38 3.43 -10.05 -1.71
N GLU A 39 4.46 -9.26 -2.02
CA GLU A 39 5.84 -9.57 -1.66
C GLU A 39 6.51 -8.46 -0.82
N PRO A 40 6.37 -8.51 0.52
CA PRO A 40 7.15 -7.64 1.39
C PRO A 40 8.64 -7.98 1.28
N TRP A 41 9.48 -6.97 1.08
CA TRP A 41 10.91 -7.13 0.83
C TRP A 41 11.73 -6.15 1.67
N ASP A 42 13.00 -6.46 1.92
CA ASP A 42 13.90 -5.59 2.68
C ASP A 42 14.63 -4.63 1.73
N PRO A 43 14.29 -3.33 1.71
CA PRO A 43 14.98 -2.37 0.86
C PRO A 43 16.41 -2.11 1.32
N PRO A 44 17.36 -1.90 0.39
CA PRO A 44 18.65 -1.38 0.77
C PRO A 44 18.49 0.01 1.39
N ALA A 45 19.50 0.42 2.15
CA ALA A 45 19.55 1.78 2.69
C ALA A 45 19.35 2.82 1.58
N GLY A 46 18.66 3.92 1.89
CA GLY A 46 18.42 5.01 0.95
C GLY A 46 16.98 5.49 0.92
N ARG A 47 16.24 5.16 -0.15
CA ARG A 47 14.90 5.75 -0.38
C ARG A 47 13.94 5.46 0.76
N PHE A 48 13.98 4.25 1.31
CA PHE A 48 13.14 3.88 2.45
C PHE A 48 13.50 4.70 3.71
N ASP A 49 14.79 4.84 4.02
CA ASP A 49 15.25 5.59 5.19
C ASP A 49 14.90 7.09 5.13
N ARG A 50 14.91 7.66 3.92
CA ARG A 50 14.56 9.06 3.69
C ARG A 50 13.07 9.36 3.81
N ALA A 51 12.20 8.35 3.73
CA ALA A 51 10.77 8.59 3.73
C ALA A 51 10.22 9.07 5.08
N ARG A 52 10.70 8.51 6.21
CA ARG A 52 10.23 8.92 7.54
C ARG A 52 10.54 10.39 7.85
N PRO A 53 11.76 10.93 7.59
CA PRO A 53 12.02 12.36 7.68
C PRO A 53 11.13 13.23 6.79
N LEU A 54 10.83 12.81 5.56
CA LEU A 54 9.95 13.55 4.64
C LEU A 54 8.51 13.64 5.18
N LEU A 55 7.98 12.53 5.70
CA LEU A 55 6.66 12.50 6.32
C LEU A 55 6.59 13.45 7.54
N LEU A 56 7.59 13.39 8.42
CA LEU A 56 7.68 14.29 9.59
C LEU A 56 7.77 15.77 9.20
N ALA A 57 8.51 16.09 8.14
CA ALA A 57 8.63 17.47 7.63
C ALA A 57 7.32 17.99 7.01
N ALA A 58 6.39 17.10 6.65
CA ALA A 58 5.05 17.40 6.19
C ALA A 58 4.00 17.35 7.32
N ASP A 59 4.43 17.46 8.58
CA ASP A 59 3.59 17.42 9.79
C ASP A 59 2.79 16.10 9.99
N LEU A 60 3.16 15.03 9.29
CA LEU A 60 2.60 13.69 9.50
C LEU A 60 3.30 12.99 10.67
N PRO A 61 2.62 12.04 11.36
CA PRO A 61 3.22 11.39 12.51
C PRO A 61 4.39 10.47 12.13
N ALA A 62 5.11 9.97 13.14
CA ALA A 62 6.15 8.98 12.93
C ALA A 62 5.55 7.61 12.55
N PHE A 63 5.55 7.29 11.26
CA PHE A 63 5.15 5.97 10.77
C PHE A 63 6.12 4.88 11.27
N ARG A 64 5.56 3.71 11.58
CA ARG A 64 6.29 2.53 12.06
C ARG A 64 6.81 1.71 10.88
N PRO A 65 8.12 1.46 10.78
CA PRO A 65 8.70 0.68 9.68
C PRO A 65 8.59 -0.83 9.90
N TRP A 66 8.40 -1.58 8.82
CA TRP A 66 8.57 -3.03 8.74
C TRP A 66 8.85 -3.41 7.29
N ARG A 67 10.00 -4.00 6.99
CA ARG A 67 10.43 -4.28 5.60
C ARG A 67 10.28 -3.02 4.73
N ASN A 68 9.65 -3.13 3.58
CA ASN A 68 9.30 -2.03 2.69
C ASN A 68 8.02 -1.27 3.08
N HIS A 69 7.46 -1.48 4.28
CA HIS A 69 6.22 -0.85 4.74
C HIS A 69 6.46 0.23 5.80
N LEU A 70 5.72 1.32 5.70
CA LEU A 70 5.57 2.34 6.72
C LEU A 70 4.10 2.40 7.13
N THR A 71 3.79 2.11 8.39
CA THR A 71 2.40 2.08 8.88
C THR A 71 2.11 3.25 9.80
N HIS A 72 1.01 3.96 9.53
CA HIS A 72 0.53 5.06 10.36
C HIS A 72 0.28 4.55 11.80
N PRO A 73 0.58 5.32 12.87
CA PRO A 73 0.45 4.84 14.25
C PRO A 73 -0.98 4.45 14.67
N ARG A 74 -2.01 5.03 14.03
CA ARG A 74 -3.41 4.61 14.23
C ARG A 74 -3.80 3.35 13.44
N GLY A 75 -2.91 2.83 12.59
CA GLY A 75 -3.11 1.57 11.88
C GLY A 75 -4.16 1.59 10.77
N HIS A 76 -4.54 2.76 10.24
CA HIS A 76 -5.53 2.89 9.16
C HIS A 76 -4.92 3.21 7.78
N VAL A 77 -3.65 3.60 7.73
CA VAL A 77 -2.91 3.94 6.51
C VAL A 77 -1.54 3.24 6.52
N GLN A 78 -1.13 2.74 5.36
CA GLN A 78 0.18 2.15 5.16
C GLN A 78 0.75 2.58 3.80
N LEU A 79 2.01 3.00 3.80
CA LEU A 79 2.80 3.20 2.60
C LEU A 79 3.67 1.99 2.37
N ARG A 80 3.77 1.51 1.12
CA ARG A 80 4.64 0.41 0.73
C ARG A 80 5.55 0.83 -0.40
N LEU A 81 6.84 0.59 -0.26
CA LEU A 81 7.84 0.88 -1.28
C LEU A 81 7.94 -0.28 -2.28
N GLY A 82 7.72 0.01 -3.56
CA GLY A 82 7.99 -0.91 -4.66
C GLY A 82 9.46 -0.95 -5.05
N ARG A 83 9.86 -2.04 -5.70
CA ARG A 83 11.24 -2.23 -6.18
C ARG A 83 11.67 -1.20 -7.23
N SER A 84 10.70 -0.59 -7.93
CA SER A 84 10.91 0.53 -8.85
C SER A 84 11.15 1.88 -8.17
N GLY A 85 10.94 1.96 -6.85
CA GLY A 85 11.10 3.19 -6.07
C GLY A 85 9.83 4.03 -5.91
N LEU A 86 8.69 3.57 -6.44
CA LEU A 86 7.38 4.18 -6.19
C LEU A 86 6.82 3.76 -4.82
N TRP A 87 6.14 4.69 -4.17
CA TRP A 87 5.36 4.50 -2.96
C TRP A 87 3.89 4.27 -3.30
N TYR A 88 3.34 3.22 -2.73
CA TYR A 88 1.96 2.81 -2.90
C TYR A 88 1.23 2.99 -1.58
N ALA A 89 0.12 3.72 -1.60
CA ALA A 89 -0.69 3.93 -0.42
C ALA A 89 -1.79 2.86 -0.30
N TYR A 90 -2.04 2.45 0.94
CA TYR A 90 -3.05 1.48 1.32
C TYR A 90 -3.84 2.01 2.53
N GLU A 91 -5.12 1.65 2.60
CA GLU A 91 -6.00 1.90 3.73
C GLU A 91 -6.53 0.58 4.31
N SER A 92 -6.75 0.53 5.61
CA SER A 92 -7.50 -0.55 6.28
C SER A 92 -8.31 0.01 7.44
N GLU A 93 -9.27 -0.76 7.95
CA GLU A 93 -9.84 -0.44 9.25
C GLU A 93 -8.74 -0.60 10.33
N PRO A 94 -8.71 0.27 11.37
CA PRO A 94 -7.77 0.13 12.47
C PRO A 94 -7.77 -1.29 13.07
N GLY A 95 -6.58 -1.91 13.14
CA GLY A 95 -6.41 -3.24 13.73
C GLY A 95 -6.76 -4.41 12.80
N ARG A 96 -7.13 -4.14 11.55
CA ARG A 96 -7.21 -5.17 10.51
C ARG A 96 -5.96 -5.20 9.65
N GLU A 97 -5.75 -6.34 9.01
CA GLU A 97 -4.65 -6.56 8.06
C GLU A 97 -5.12 -6.54 6.59
N ASP A 98 -6.38 -6.20 6.33
CA ASP A 98 -6.95 -6.12 4.97
C ASP A 98 -6.63 -4.79 4.29
N TRP A 99 -5.35 -4.59 3.98
CA TRP A 99 -4.84 -3.39 3.31
C TRP A 99 -5.36 -3.25 1.86
N TRP A 100 -6.22 -2.27 1.61
CA TRP A 100 -6.74 -1.96 0.29
C TRP A 100 -5.91 -0.88 -0.41
N PRO A 101 -5.43 -1.12 -1.65
CA PRO A 101 -4.66 -0.12 -2.40
C PRO A 101 -5.50 1.10 -2.77
N ARG A 102 -4.93 2.30 -2.62
CA ARG A 102 -5.62 3.59 -2.78
C ARG A 102 -4.71 4.67 -3.36
N GLY A 103 -5.30 5.65 -4.04
CA GLY A 103 -4.55 6.77 -4.62
C GLY A 103 -3.65 6.36 -5.79
N THR A 104 -2.82 7.30 -6.23
CA THR A 104 -1.85 7.10 -7.32
C THR A 104 -0.45 6.87 -6.72
N PRO A 105 0.32 5.88 -7.19
CA PRO A 105 1.69 5.70 -6.73
C PRO A 105 2.58 6.91 -7.07
N ASP A 106 3.50 7.26 -6.18
CA ASP A 106 4.37 8.44 -6.34
C ASP A 106 5.82 8.14 -5.91
N LEU A 107 6.80 8.86 -6.45
CA LEU A 107 8.19 8.78 -6.00
C LEU A 107 8.38 9.40 -4.61
N ASP A 108 7.54 10.36 -4.24
CA ASP A 108 7.48 11.00 -2.93
C ASP A 108 6.44 10.29 -2.03
N PRO A 109 6.82 9.79 -0.84
CA PRO A 109 5.86 9.20 0.09
C PRO A 109 4.74 10.16 0.50
N VAL A 110 4.97 11.48 0.54
CA VAL A 110 3.93 12.47 0.85
C VAL A 110 2.96 12.61 -0.34
N GLY A 111 3.50 12.64 -1.56
CA GLY A 111 2.70 12.60 -2.80
C GLY A 111 1.76 11.40 -2.87
N ALA A 112 2.27 10.21 -2.54
CA ALA A 112 1.48 8.98 -2.52
C ALA A 112 0.31 9.03 -1.52
N LEU A 113 0.47 9.72 -0.39
CA LEU A 113 -0.61 9.95 0.60
C LEU A 113 -1.62 11.01 0.15
N THR A 114 -1.18 12.02 -0.59
CA THR A 114 -2.04 13.13 -1.05
C THR A 114 -3.19 12.61 -1.93
N GLY A 115 -2.95 11.53 -2.67
CA GLY A 115 -3.98 10.84 -3.47
C GLY A 115 -5.07 10.12 -2.66
N LEU A 116 -4.95 10.01 -1.33
CA LEU A 116 -5.97 9.43 -0.45
C LEU A 116 -7.09 10.44 -0.07
N GLY A 117 -6.89 11.73 -0.34
CA GLY A 117 -7.74 12.82 0.17
C GLY A 117 -7.48 13.12 1.65
N THR A 118 -8.24 14.07 2.23
CA THR A 118 -8.11 14.62 3.61
C THR A 118 -8.26 13.61 4.77
N ARG A 119 -8.23 12.30 4.50
CA ARG A 119 -8.36 11.23 5.50
C ARG A 119 -7.08 10.86 6.24
N VAL A 120 -5.94 11.44 5.89
CA VAL A 120 -4.67 11.12 6.57
C VAL A 120 -4.60 11.80 7.96
N ASP A 121 -5.43 12.82 8.20
CA ASP A 121 -5.42 13.62 9.43
C ASP A 121 -6.47 13.19 10.49
N LEU A 122 -7.44 12.34 10.12
CA LEU A 122 -8.53 11.86 11.00
C LEU A 122 -8.28 10.41 11.45
#